data_AF-A0A958QZ70-F1
#
_entry.id   AF-A0A958QZ70-F1
#
_cell.length_a   1.000
_cell.length_b   1.000
_cell.length_c   1.000
_cell.angle_alpha   90.00
_cell.angle_beta   90.00
_cell.angle_gamma   90.00
#
_symmetry.space_group_name_H-M   'P 1'
#
loop_
_entity.id
_entity.type
_entity.pdbx_description
1 polymer ?
#
loop_
_entity_poly.entity_id
_entity_poly.type
_entity_poly.pdbx_seq_one_letter_code
_entity_poly.pdbx_strand_id
1 'polypeptide(L)'
;MKSLFLFAVGSILSLALPVTSASASSPAPKESEVVVGVVDAFIPSGFDSESEAYVVANGLFPNGCYRWKRAEVKHDWANKVHEIRSIAGVNEGMCIMVLVPFTQSITVGKLGTGEHKLRFVDGNGNYMEKALVIE
;
A
#
# COMPACT_ATOMS: atom_id res chain seq x y z
N MET A 1 -4.30 83.32 33.99
CA MET A 1 -5.58 82.99 34.65
C MET A 1 -6.17 81.76 33.98
N LYS A 2 -6.29 80.66 34.75
CA LYS A 2 -7.28 79.55 34.72
C LYS A 2 -7.65 78.83 33.40
N SER A 3 -7.85 77.51 33.60
CA SER A 3 -8.51 76.47 32.76
C SER A 3 -7.57 75.72 31.83
N LEU A 4 -7.11 74.48 32.09
CA LEU A 4 -7.70 73.27 32.70
C LEU A 4 -8.96 72.77 31.98
N PHE A 5 -8.79 71.83 31.02
CA PHE A 5 -9.78 70.85 30.53
C PHE A 5 -8.99 69.66 29.92
N LEU A 6 -8.81 68.58 30.68
CA LEU A 6 -9.56 67.31 30.59
C LEU A 6 -9.19 66.43 29.38
N PHE A 7 -8.20 65.55 29.60
CA PHE A 7 -7.97 64.36 28.78
C PHE A 7 -9.05 63.32 29.11
N ALA A 8 -9.97 63.05 28.18
CA ALA A 8 -10.89 61.92 28.26
C ALA A 8 -10.21 60.69 27.65
N VAL A 9 -9.80 59.77 28.52
CA VAL A 9 -9.30 58.43 28.19
C VAL A 9 -10.52 57.57 27.81
N GLY A 10 -10.77 57.42 26.52
CA GLY A 10 -11.77 56.50 25.99
C GLY A 10 -11.13 55.15 25.64
N SER A 11 -11.05 54.26 26.63
CA SER A 11 -10.57 52.89 26.48
C SER A 11 -11.55 52.06 25.64
N ILE A 12 -11.23 51.84 24.36
CA ILE A 12 -11.96 50.92 23.48
C ILE A 12 -11.40 49.52 23.75
N LEU A 13 -12.02 48.82 24.70
CA LEU A 13 -11.74 47.42 25.00
C LEU A 13 -12.39 46.54 23.91
N SER A 14 -11.69 46.37 22.79
CA SER A 14 -12.08 45.47 21.71
C SER A 14 -12.02 44.02 22.19
N LEU A 15 -13.20 43.44 22.42
CA LEU A 15 -13.39 42.03 22.79
C LEU A 15 -13.05 41.15 21.58
N ALA A 16 -11.80 40.69 21.49
CA ALA A 16 -11.35 39.76 20.46
C ALA A 16 -11.90 38.36 20.75
N LEU A 17 -12.94 37.95 20.00
CA LEU A 17 -13.44 36.58 20.01
C LEU A 17 -12.44 35.67 19.29
N PRO A 18 -11.93 34.59 19.92
CA PRO A 18 -11.09 33.62 19.23
C PRO A 18 -11.94 32.85 18.22
N VAL A 19 -11.68 33.04 16.93
CA VAL A 19 -12.23 32.22 15.85
C VAL A 19 -11.56 30.86 15.94
N THR A 20 -12.22 29.89 16.58
CA THR A 20 -11.78 28.49 16.58
C THR A 20 -12.17 27.87 15.24
N SER A 21 -11.19 27.74 14.35
CA SER A 21 -11.33 27.00 13.09
C SER A 21 -11.58 25.52 13.39
N ALA A 22 -12.83 25.08 13.30
CA ALA A 22 -13.19 23.67 13.32
C ALA A 22 -12.71 23.01 12.02
N SER A 23 -11.61 22.26 12.09
CA SER A 23 -11.19 21.41 10.97
C SER A 23 -12.12 20.20 10.92
N ALA A 24 -13.01 20.16 9.93
CA ALA A 24 -13.81 18.99 9.63
C ALA A 24 -12.88 17.87 9.12
N SER A 25 -12.50 16.95 10.02
CA SER A 25 -11.85 15.70 9.63
C SER A 25 -12.89 14.80 8.97
N SER A 26 -12.95 14.80 7.64
CA SER A 26 -13.76 13.81 6.92
C SER A 26 -13.17 12.42 7.19
N PRO A 27 -13.95 11.42 7.63
CA PRO A 27 -13.44 10.07 7.82
C PRO A 27 -12.89 9.55 6.49
N ALA A 28 -11.65 9.05 6.51
CA ALA A 28 -11.05 8.43 5.34
C ALA A 28 -11.96 7.28 4.84
N PRO A 29 -12.18 7.15 3.52
CA PRO A 29 -13.00 6.07 2.99
C PRO A 29 -12.48 4.72 3.49
N LYS A 30 -13.39 3.86 3.95
CA LYS A 30 -13.08 2.55 4.52
C LYS A 30 -12.68 1.60 3.39
N GLU A 31 -11.39 1.54 3.11
CA GLU A 31 -10.81 0.60 2.15
C GLU A 31 -10.72 -0.79 2.79
N SER A 32 -11.23 -1.81 2.13
CA SER A 32 -11.07 -3.21 2.55
C SER A 32 -9.89 -3.85 1.83
N GLU A 33 -9.16 -4.76 2.49
CA GLU A 33 -8.03 -5.45 1.88
C GLU A 33 -8.40 -6.89 1.55
N VAL A 34 -8.04 -7.33 0.35
CA VAL A 34 -8.30 -8.68 -0.15
C VAL A 34 -7.05 -9.23 -0.85
N VAL A 35 -6.90 -10.55 -0.80
CA VAL A 35 -5.87 -11.25 -1.58
C VAL A 35 -6.35 -11.37 -3.02
N VAL A 36 -5.51 -10.97 -3.96
CA VAL A 36 -5.77 -11.09 -5.40
C VAL A 36 -4.84 -12.12 -6.02
N GLY A 37 -5.35 -12.83 -7.03
CA GLY A 37 -4.57 -13.81 -7.78
C GLY A 37 -3.55 -13.14 -8.69
N VAL A 38 -2.36 -13.73 -8.76
CA VAL A 38 -1.36 -13.46 -9.81
C VAL A 38 -1.62 -14.45 -10.94
N VAL A 39 -1.67 -13.95 -12.17
CA VAL A 39 -1.90 -14.75 -13.38
C VAL A 39 -0.57 -15.32 -13.90
N ASP A 40 0.49 -14.51 -13.89
CA ASP A 40 1.83 -14.95 -14.27
C ASP A 40 2.90 -14.15 -13.51
N ALA A 41 4.08 -14.72 -13.41
CA ALA A 41 5.24 -14.09 -12.79
C ALA A 41 6.50 -14.36 -13.61
N PHE A 42 7.21 -13.27 -13.92
CA PHE A 42 8.53 -13.31 -14.51
C PHE A 42 9.59 -13.20 -13.42
N ILE A 43 10.58 -14.09 -13.47
CA ILE A 43 11.69 -14.15 -12.53
C ILE A 43 12.96 -13.80 -13.31
N PRO A 44 13.60 -12.64 -13.03
CA PRO A 44 14.90 -12.32 -13.60
C PRO A 44 15.95 -13.37 -13.23
N SER A 45 16.97 -13.53 -14.07
CA SER A 45 18.11 -14.41 -13.83
C SER A 45 19.28 -13.66 -13.19
N GLY A 46 20.27 -14.41 -12.68
CA GLY A 46 21.54 -13.85 -12.21
C GLY A 46 21.51 -13.36 -10.76
N PHE A 47 20.66 -13.96 -9.92
CA PHE A 47 20.69 -13.74 -8.48
C PHE A 47 21.73 -14.66 -7.84
N ASP A 48 22.58 -14.09 -6.99
CA ASP A 48 23.48 -14.81 -6.09
C ASP A 48 23.04 -14.65 -4.62
N SER A 49 23.73 -15.32 -3.69
CA SER A 49 23.41 -15.28 -2.27
C SER A 49 23.49 -13.88 -1.61
N GLU A 50 24.19 -12.94 -2.24
CA GLU A 50 24.35 -11.57 -1.73
C GLU A 50 23.31 -10.59 -2.30
N SER A 51 22.71 -10.95 -3.43
CA SER A 51 21.70 -10.18 -4.14
C SER A 51 20.31 -10.24 -3.50
N GLU A 52 19.50 -9.20 -3.74
CA GLU A 52 18.08 -9.21 -3.38
C GLU A 52 17.25 -9.75 -4.55
N ALA A 53 16.65 -10.92 -4.36
CA ALA A 53 15.77 -11.50 -5.34
C ALA A 53 14.43 -10.76 -5.40
N TYR A 54 13.92 -10.56 -6.62
CA TYR A 54 12.61 -9.99 -6.87
C TYR A 54 11.94 -10.68 -8.06
N VAL A 55 10.63 -10.51 -8.17
CA VAL A 55 9.82 -11.07 -9.26
C VAL A 55 8.88 -10.01 -9.80
N VAL A 56 8.58 -10.07 -11.10
CA VAL A 56 7.59 -9.20 -11.74
C VAL A 56 6.31 -9.98 -11.93
N ALA A 57 5.32 -9.72 -11.07
CA ALA A 57 4.04 -10.39 -11.06
C ALA A 57 2.99 -9.60 -11.85
N ASN A 58 2.16 -10.31 -12.62
CA ASN A 58 1.09 -9.75 -13.43
C ASN A 58 -0.24 -10.40 -13.05
N GLY A 59 -1.32 -9.63 -13.07
CA GLY A 59 -2.66 -10.14 -12.83
C GLY A 59 -3.74 -9.20 -13.33
N LEU A 60 -4.99 -9.54 -13.01
CA LEU A 60 -6.17 -8.79 -13.39
C LEU A 60 -7.02 -8.51 -12.15
N PHE A 61 -7.37 -7.26 -11.94
CA PHE A 61 -8.40 -6.90 -11.00
C PHE A 61 -9.80 -7.07 -11.61
N PRO A 62 -10.79 -7.49 -10.81
CA PRO A 62 -12.17 -7.68 -11.29
C PRO A 62 -12.84 -6.40 -11.82
N ASN A 63 -12.50 -5.24 -11.25
CA ASN A 63 -13.04 -3.94 -11.63
C ASN A 63 -12.12 -2.77 -11.19
N GLY A 64 -12.49 -1.54 -11.56
CA GLY A 64 -11.69 -0.34 -11.28
C GLY A 64 -11.61 0.13 -9.82
N CYS A 65 -12.32 -0.51 -8.89
CA CYS A 65 -12.25 -0.19 -7.46
C CYS A 65 -11.11 -0.88 -6.72
N TYR A 66 -10.46 -1.85 -7.36
CA TYR A 66 -9.29 -2.51 -6.80
C TYR A 66 -8.04 -1.68 -7.09
N ARG A 67 -7.15 -1.61 -6.11
CA ARG A 67 -5.83 -1.00 -6.24
C ARG A 67 -4.79 -1.89 -5.57
N TRP A 68 -3.64 -2.03 -6.21
CA TRP A 68 -2.52 -2.71 -5.58
C TRP A 68 -2.12 -1.97 -4.30
N LYS A 69 -1.91 -2.71 -3.21
CA LYS A 69 -1.43 -2.16 -1.94
C LYS A 69 -0.01 -2.62 -1.65
N ARG A 70 0.18 -3.94 -1.58
CA ARG A 70 1.46 -4.55 -1.20
C ARG A 70 1.49 -6.02 -1.62
N ALA A 71 2.68 -6.60 -1.55
CA ALA A 71 2.83 -8.05 -1.47
C ALA A 71 3.27 -8.43 -0.05
N GLU A 72 2.83 -9.59 0.40
CA GLU A 72 3.28 -10.23 1.63
C GLU A 72 4.05 -11.49 1.25
N VAL A 73 5.27 -11.61 1.76
CA VAL A 73 6.15 -12.76 1.49
C VAL A 73 6.39 -13.50 2.80
N LYS A 74 6.12 -14.79 2.80
CA LYS A 74 6.34 -15.69 3.93
C LYS A 74 7.33 -16.77 3.53
N HIS A 75 8.37 -16.93 4.34
CA HIS A 75 9.46 -17.87 4.05
C HIS A 75 9.31 -19.16 4.87
N ASP A 76 9.42 -20.29 4.18
CA ASP A 76 9.71 -21.61 4.76
C ASP A 76 11.15 -22.00 4.36
N TRP A 77 12.08 -21.64 5.23
CA TRP A 77 13.50 -21.86 5.03
C TRP A 77 13.90 -23.34 5.03
N ALA A 78 13.14 -24.21 5.71
CA ALA A 78 13.43 -25.63 5.78
C ALA A 78 13.18 -26.32 4.43
N ASN A 79 12.12 -25.91 3.74
CA ASN A 79 11.72 -26.48 2.44
C ASN A 79 12.12 -25.62 1.24
N LYS A 80 12.78 -24.48 1.47
CA LYS A 80 13.11 -23.47 0.43
C LYS A 80 11.88 -22.99 -0.35
N VAL A 81 10.74 -22.88 0.33
CA VAL A 81 9.47 -22.43 -0.25
C VAL A 81 9.15 -21.02 0.25
N HIS A 82 8.76 -20.14 -0.67
CA HIS A 82 8.39 -18.75 -0.37
C HIS A 82 6.98 -18.48 -0.88
N GLU A 83 6.05 -18.27 0.04
CA GLU A 83 4.67 -17.93 -0.26
C GLU A 83 4.51 -16.43 -0.45
N ILE A 84 3.96 -16.04 -1.60
CA ILE A 84 3.76 -14.66 -2.02
C ILE A 84 2.27 -14.42 -2.14
N ARG A 85 1.74 -13.47 -1.37
CA ARG A 85 0.35 -13.01 -1.45
C ARG A 85 0.30 -11.59 -1.97
N SER A 86 -0.50 -11.38 -3.00
CA SER A 86 -0.74 -10.04 -3.54
C SER A 86 -1.96 -9.43 -2.85
N ILE A 87 -1.78 -8.29 -2.18
CA ILE A 87 -2.84 -7.61 -1.44
C ILE A 87 -3.32 -6.40 -2.24
N ALA A 88 -4.63 -6.37 -2.50
CA ALA A 88 -5.31 -5.24 -3.09
C ALA A 88 -6.24 -4.59 -2.07
N GLY A 89 -6.35 -3.28 -2.17
CA GLY A 89 -7.36 -2.50 -1.49
C GLY A 89 -8.57 -2.32 -2.40
N VAL A 90 -9.75 -2.38 -1.82
CA VAL A 90 -11.03 -2.25 -2.52
C VAL A 90 -11.79 -1.09 -1.90
N ASN A 91 -12.02 -0.08 -2.72
CA ASN A 91 -12.85 1.06 -2.35
C ASN A 91 -14.32 0.77 -2.69
N GLU A 92 -15.21 1.04 -1.75
CA GLU A 92 -16.64 1.00 -1.99
C GLU A 92 -17.10 2.25 -2.75
N GLY A 93 -17.99 2.10 -3.74
CA GLY A 93 -18.52 3.22 -4.51
C GLY A 93 -18.83 2.86 -5.96
N MET A 94 -18.88 3.88 -6.81
CA MET A 94 -19.09 3.69 -8.25
C MET A 94 -17.79 3.19 -8.90
N CYS A 95 -17.76 1.91 -9.29
CA CYS A 95 -16.64 1.26 -9.96
C CYS A 95 -16.92 1.12 -11.45
N ILE A 96 -15.88 1.28 -12.28
CA ILE A 96 -15.96 0.86 -13.68
C ILE A 96 -15.87 -0.67 -13.72
N MET A 97 -16.87 -1.32 -14.30
CA MET A 97 -17.01 -2.79 -14.37
C MET A 97 -16.21 -3.38 -15.53
N VAL A 98 -14.89 -3.18 -15.52
CA VAL A 98 -13.96 -3.71 -16.51
C VAL A 98 -12.75 -4.34 -15.82
N LEU A 99 -12.19 -5.40 -16.40
CA LEU A 99 -10.95 -5.99 -15.90
C LEU A 99 -9.81 -4.97 -16.01
N VAL A 100 -9.08 -4.76 -14.91
CA VAL A 100 -7.96 -3.82 -14.87
C VAL A 100 -6.66 -4.60 -14.66
N PRO A 101 -5.73 -4.63 -15.63
CA PRO A 101 -4.47 -5.31 -15.44
C PRO A 101 -3.59 -4.59 -14.42
N PHE A 102 -2.79 -5.37 -13.70
CA PHE A 102 -1.72 -4.86 -12.85
C PHE A 102 -0.41 -5.60 -13.12
N THR A 103 0.69 -4.87 -12.98
CA THR A 103 2.06 -5.38 -13.05
C THR A 103 2.84 -4.78 -11.89
N GLN A 104 3.47 -5.62 -11.08
CA GLN A 104 4.19 -5.17 -9.89
C GLN A 104 5.47 -5.94 -9.66
N SER A 105 6.53 -5.23 -9.28
CA SER A 105 7.76 -5.83 -8.79
C SER A 105 7.61 -6.16 -7.31
N ILE A 106 7.82 -7.42 -6.97
CA ILE A 106 7.71 -7.95 -5.61
C ILE A 106 9.10 -8.39 -5.17
N THR A 107 9.64 -7.71 -4.16
CA THR A 107 10.89 -8.11 -3.52
C THR A 107 10.66 -9.37 -2.69
N VAL A 108 11.37 -10.44 -3.01
CA VAL A 108 11.40 -11.69 -2.21
C VAL A 108 12.45 -11.57 -1.11
N GLY A 109 13.53 -10.83 -1.38
CA GLY A 109 14.62 -10.59 -0.43
C GLY A 109 15.85 -11.45 -0.72
N LYS A 110 16.80 -11.47 0.22
CA LYS A 110 18.02 -12.29 0.09
C LYS A 110 17.71 -13.75 0.37
N LEU A 111 18.21 -14.63 -0.50
CA LEU A 111 17.96 -16.07 -0.45
C LEU A 111 19.29 -16.82 -0.42
N GLY A 112 19.31 -18.00 0.19
CA GLY A 112 20.50 -18.87 0.15
C GLY A 112 20.68 -19.50 -1.23
N THR A 113 21.88 -20.01 -1.50
CA THR A 113 22.17 -20.69 -2.77
C THR A 113 21.30 -21.93 -3.00
N GLY A 114 20.98 -22.18 -4.27
CA GLY A 114 20.25 -23.35 -4.77
C GLY A 114 18.85 -23.04 -5.29
N GLU A 115 18.08 -24.10 -5.53
CA GLU A 115 16.70 -23.99 -6.04
C GLU A 115 15.71 -23.63 -4.92
N HIS A 116 14.89 -22.63 -5.20
CA HIS A 116 13.80 -22.14 -4.37
C HIS A 116 12.47 -22.21 -5.12
N LYS A 117 11.38 -22.42 -4.38
CA LYS A 117 10.02 -22.46 -4.92
C LYS A 117 9.26 -21.22 -4.51
N LEU A 118 8.78 -20.46 -5.49
CA LEU A 118 7.92 -19.30 -5.26
C LEU A 118 6.47 -19.70 -5.49
N ARG A 119 5.63 -19.59 -4.46
CA ARG A 119 4.21 -19.91 -4.52
C ARG A 119 3.37 -18.66 -4.45
N PHE A 120 2.73 -18.30 -5.54
CA PHE A 120 1.81 -17.17 -5.61
C PHE A 120 0.42 -17.64 -5.20
N VAL A 121 0.02 -17.32 -3.97
CA VAL A 121 -1.20 -17.83 -3.33
C VAL A 121 -2.38 -16.88 -3.60
N ASP A 122 -3.52 -17.42 -4.01
CA ASP A 122 -4.75 -16.67 -4.24
C ASP A 122 -5.64 -16.59 -2.97
N GLY A 123 -6.77 -15.88 -3.08
CA GLY A 123 -7.75 -15.76 -1.99
C GLY A 123 -8.47 -17.07 -1.62
N ASN A 124 -8.37 -18.11 -2.43
CA ASN A 124 -8.99 -19.42 -2.21
C ASN A 124 -8.00 -20.46 -1.64
N GLY A 125 -6.73 -20.10 -1.50
CA GLY A 125 -5.67 -21.00 -1.05
C GLY A 125 -5.06 -21.86 -2.17
N ASN A 126 -5.44 -21.65 -3.43
CA ASN A 126 -4.72 -22.22 -4.56
C ASN A 126 -3.42 -21.44 -4.80
N TYR A 127 -2.48 -22.03 -5.53
CA TYR A 127 -1.24 -21.35 -5.86
C TYR A 127 -0.70 -21.70 -7.24
N MET A 128 0.00 -20.75 -7.83
CA MET A 128 0.92 -20.96 -8.95
C MET A 128 2.34 -21.10 -8.39
N GLU A 129 3.09 -22.11 -8.83
CA GLU A 129 4.48 -22.31 -8.42
C GLU A 129 5.46 -21.94 -9.55
N LYS A 130 6.55 -21.27 -9.23
CA LYS A 130 7.69 -21.00 -10.12
C LYS A 130 8.99 -21.38 -9.41
N ALA A 131 9.95 -21.90 -10.16
CA ALA A 131 11.29 -22.15 -9.65
C ALA A 131 12.17 -20.90 -9.81
N LEU A 132 12.95 -20.61 -8.77
CA LEU A 132 13.98 -19.58 -8.75
C LEU A 132 15.30 -20.26 -8.35
N VAL A 133 16.35 -20.07 -9.14
CA VAL A 133 17.69 -20.57 -8.81
C VAL A 133 18.54 -19.40 -8.35
N ILE A 134 19.17 -19.56 -7.19
CA ILE A 134 20.18 -18.65 -6.65
C ILE A 134 21.54 -19.31 -6.83
N GLU A 135 22.46 -18.60 -7.48
CA GLU A 135 23.83 -19.06 -7.75
C GLU A 135 24.74 -18.97 -6.51
#